data_AF-A0A7X4HIL5-F1
#
_entry.id   AF-A0A7X4HIL5-F1
#
_cell.length_a   1.000
_cell.length_b   1.000
_cell.length_c   1.000
_cell.angle_alpha   90.00
_cell.angle_beta   90.00
_cell.angle_gamma   90.00
#
_symmetry.space_group_name_H-M   'P 1'
#
loop_
_entity.id
_entity.type
_entity.pdbx_description
1 polymer ?
#
loop_
_entity_poly.entity_id
_entity_poly.type
_entity_poly.pdbx_seq_one_letter_code
_entity_poly.pdbx_strand_id
1 'polypeptide(L)'
;RGNNAPAPRGSLRTSSRPGTPGAGTGTGRPGSPGASYTPNYPQPEQLRAQGWSPLPEGPLPFPSILAASSDDYLCGMAASRRLAAGWGSELVELGEVGHLNPAAGYGPWPSALPLIERLRCGLVAK
;
A
#
# COMPACT_ATOMS: atom_id res chain seq x y z
N ARG A 1 -13.39 30.46 47.91
CA ARG A 1 -14.84 30.62 48.21
C ARG A 1 -15.49 31.11 46.93
N GLY A 2 -16.39 30.45 46.24
CA GLY A 2 -17.05 29.16 46.35
C GLY A 2 -17.93 29.00 45.10
N ASN A 3 -18.01 27.77 44.60
CA ASN A 3 -19.08 27.11 43.85
C ASN A 3 -20.23 27.94 43.23
N ASN A 4 -20.54 27.67 41.95
CA ASN A 4 -21.67 26.79 41.59
C ASN A 4 -21.85 26.66 40.07
N ALA A 5 -22.06 25.41 39.61
CA ALA A 5 -22.68 25.07 38.34
C ALA A 5 -24.22 25.33 38.40
N PRO A 6 -24.92 25.36 37.25
CA PRO A 6 -25.55 24.11 36.78
C PRO A 6 -25.61 23.94 35.23
N ALA A 7 -25.80 22.70 34.78
CA ALA A 7 -26.21 22.31 33.42
C ALA A 7 -27.76 22.08 33.38
N PRO A 8 -28.41 21.48 32.34
CA PRO A 8 -28.38 21.62 30.86
C PRO A 8 -29.80 21.71 30.24
N ARG A 9 -29.99 22.18 28.98
CA ARG A 9 -31.17 21.95 28.09
C ARG A 9 -30.77 22.25 26.63
N GLY A 10 -31.15 21.57 25.55
CA GLY A 10 -31.96 20.38 25.22
C GLY A 10 -31.70 20.09 23.72
N SER A 11 -31.47 18.84 23.33
CA SER A 11 -32.48 17.91 22.78
C SER A 11 -32.75 18.07 21.27
N LEU A 12 -32.07 17.27 20.46
CA LEU A 12 -32.71 16.62 19.31
C LEU A 12 -32.53 15.11 19.48
N ARG A 13 -33.65 14.46 19.82
CA ARG A 13 -33.80 13.01 19.75
C ARG A 13 -34.00 12.64 18.29
N THR A 14 -33.26 11.64 17.81
CA THR A 14 -33.85 10.59 16.99
C THR A 14 -33.46 9.25 17.59
N SER A 15 -34.44 8.35 17.56
CA SER A 15 -34.57 7.12 18.31
C SER A 15 -33.75 5.96 17.75
N SER A 16 -33.34 5.10 18.69
CA SER A 16 -32.83 3.72 18.59
C SER A 16 -33.51 2.87 17.49
N ARG A 17 -32.88 1.84 16.88
CA ARG A 17 -32.36 0.59 17.49
C ARG A 17 -31.69 -0.33 16.39
N PRO A 18 -31.26 -1.59 16.64
CA PRO A 18 -29.85 -2.04 16.72
C PRO A 18 -29.42 -3.15 15.72
N GLY A 19 -28.11 -3.48 15.71
CA GLY A 19 -27.51 -4.66 15.05
C GLY A 19 -26.35 -4.25 14.14
N THR A 20 -25.08 -4.63 14.34
CA THR A 20 -24.56 -5.99 14.45
C THR A 20 -23.11 -5.93 14.98
N PRO A 21 -22.63 -6.89 15.80
CA PRO A 21 -21.21 -7.03 16.10
C PRO A 21 -20.53 -7.76 14.92
N GLY A 22 -19.49 -7.15 14.35
CA GLY A 22 -18.78 -7.73 13.21
C GLY A 22 -17.29 -7.46 13.30
N ALA A 23 -16.63 -8.15 14.24
CA ALA A 23 -15.20 -8.34 14.21
C ALA A 23 -14.79 -8.90 12.84
N GLY A 24 -13.71 -8.34 12.30
CA GLY A 24 -13.14 -8.78 11.03
C GLY A 24 -11.77 -8.14 10.82
N THR A 25 -10.92 -8.20 11.83
CA THR A 25 -9.47 -8.00 11.73
C THR A 25 -8.91 -9.05 10.80
N GLY A 26 -8.93 -8.77 9.50
CA GLY A 26 -8.22 -9.51 8.47
C GLY A 26 -6.94 -8.77 8.11
N THR A 27 -5.98 -8.69 9.04
CA THR A 27 -4.59 -8.30 8.74
C THR A 27 -3.87 -9.48 8.10
N GLY A 28 -4.41 -9.98 6.98
CA GLY A 28 -3.80 -11.04 6.20
C GLY A 28 -3.06 -10.42 5.03
N ARG A 29 -1.78 -10.74 4.87
CA ARG A 29 -1.00 -10.42 3.67
C ARG A 29 -1.71 -11.03 2.44
N PRO A 30 -2.23 -10.25 1.48
CA PRO A 30 -2.76 -10.77 0.22
C PRO A 30 -1.76 -11.75 -0.42
N GLY A 31 -2.28 -12.91 -0.82
CA GLY A 31 -1.49 -14.06 -1.26
C GLY A 31 -1.19 -15.11 -0.19
N SER A 32 -1.58 -14.90 1.07
CA SER A 32 -1.58 -15.99 2.07
C SER A 32 -2.79 -16.92 1.85
N PRO A 33 -2.69 -18.24 2.09
CA PRO A 33 -3.85 -19.13 2.08
C PRO A 33 -4.91 -18.61 3.06
N GLY A 34 -6.07 -18.17 2.54
CA GLY A 34 -7.15 -17.58 3.35
C GLY A 34 -7.17 -16.05 3.44
N ALA A 35 -6.25 -15.33 2.80
CA ALA A 35 -6.32 -13.87 2.71
C ALA A 35 -7.46 -13.45 1.76
N SER A 36 -8.49 -12.82 2.31
CA SER A 36 -9.49 -12.10 1.52
C SER A 36 -8.82 -10.85 0.95
N TYR A 37 -8.70 -10.76 -0.37
CA TYR A 37 -8.49 -9.45 -1.01
C TYR A 37 -9.65 -8.59 -0.55
N THR A 38 -9.37 -7.49 0.17
CA THR A 38 -10.42 -6.53 0.52
C THR A 38 -11.19 -6.17 -0.76
N PRO A 39 -12.50 -5.88 -0.72
CA PRO A 39 -13.33 -5.67 -1.91
C PRO A 39 -12.77 -4.68 -2.95
N ASN A 40 -11.85 -3.81 -2.55
CA ASN A 40 -11.24 -2.78 -3.37
C ASN A 40 -9.96 -3.22 -4.12
N TYR A 41 -9.48 -4.45 -3.99
CA TYR A 41 -8.35 -4.98 -4.78
C TYR A 41 -8.83 -5.90 -5.92
N PRO A 42 -8.21 -5.81 -7.11
CA PRO A 42 -8.55 -6.67 -8.24
C PRO A 42 -8.27 -8.13 -7.90
N GLN A 43 -9.18 -9.00 -8.32
CA GLN A 43 -9.01 -10.44 -8.22
C GLN A 43 -7.91 -10.91 -9.19
N PRO A 44 -7.22 -12.03 -8.92
CA PRO A 44 -6.18 -12.57 -9.79
C PRO A 44 -6.62 -12.78 -11.25
N GLU A 45 -7.89 -13.14 -11.48
CA GLU A 45 -8.46 -13.27 -12.83
C GLU A 45 -8.50 -11.93 -13.57
N GLN A 46 -8.83 -10.85 -12.87
CA GLN A 46 -8.88 -9.51 -13.45
C GLN A 46 -7.47 -9.01 -13.79
N LEU A 47 -6.48 -9.30 -12.94
CA LEU A 47 -5.07 -8.98 -13.22
C LEU A 47 -4.58 -9.70 -14.49
N ARG A 48 -4.90 -10.99 -14.63
CA ARG A 48 -4.55 -11.77 -15.83
C ARG A 48 -5.25 -11.25 -17.08
N ALA A 49 -6.55 -11.00 -17.00
CA ALA A 49 -7.33 -10.48 -18.13
C ALA A 49 -6.85 -9.11 -18.62
N GLN A 50 -6.27 -8.29 -17.73
CA GLN A 50 -5.73 -6.97 -18.04
C GLN A 50 -4.21 -6.97 -18.34
N GLY A 51 -3.56 -8.15 -18.37
CA GLY A 51 -2.13 -8.26 -18.71
C GLY A 51 -1.16 -7.86 -17.59
N TRP A 52 -1.62 -7.75 -16.35
CA TRP A 52 -0.78 -7.47 -15.17
C TRP A 52 -0.17 -8.74 -14.55
N SER A 53 -0.53 -9.93 -15.06
CA SER A 53 -0.03 -11.21 -14.57
C SER A 53 0.10 -12.23 -15.72
N PRO A 54 1.22 -12.99 -15.80
CA PRO A 54 2.38 -12.92 -14.92
C PRO A 54 3.17 -11.62 -15.09
N LEU A 55 3.95 -11.26 -14.07
CA LEU A 55 4.89 -10.14 -14.17
C LEU A 55 5.98 -10.46 -15.21
N PRO A 56 6.62 -9.44 -15.83
CA PRO A 56 7.71 -9.67 -16.76
C PRO A 56 8.81 -10.54 -16.15
N GLU A 57 9.24 -11.55 -16.90
CA GLU A 57 10.36 -12.41 -16.52
C GLU A 57 11.63 -11.92 -17.23
N GLY A 58 12.71 -11.75 -16.46
CA GLY A 58 13.99 -11.30 -16.99
C GLY A 58 14.17 -9.78 -17.05
N PRO A 59 15.34 -9.32 -17.51
CA PRO A 59 15.76 -7.93 -17.39
C PRO A 59 14.92 -6.98 -18.25
N LEU A 60 14.57 -5.83 -17.68
CA LEU A 60 13.83 -4.80 -18.40
C LEU A 60 14.73 -4.15 -19.47
N PRO A 61 14.18 -3.75 -20.63
CA PRO A 61 15.00 -3.23 -21.74
C PRO A 61 15.53 -1.81 -21.51
N PHE A 62 15.27 -1.21 -20.35
CA PHE A 62 15.59 0.16 -19.96
C PHE A 62 16.06 0.23 -18.49
N PRO A 63 16.85 1.26 -18.10
CA PRO A 63 17.21 1.51 -16.71
C PRO A 63 15.97 1.67 -15.83
N SER A 64 15.96 1.01 -14.67
CA SER A 64 14.79 0.96 -13.79
C SER A 64 15.17 0.97 -12.32
N ILE A 65 14.31 1.58 -11.49
CA ILE A 65 14.42 1.57 -10.04
C ILE A 65 13.16 0.90 -9.47
N LEU A 66 13.32 -0.07 -8.58
CA LEU A 66 12.26 -0.63 -7.76
C LEU A 66 12.36 -0.05 -6.35
N ALA A 67 11.41 0.80 -5.96
CA ALA A 67 11.30 1.27 -4.58
C ALA A 67 10.36 0.34 -3.81
N ALA A 68 10.82 -0.20 -2.67
CA ALA A 68 10.10 -1.23 -1.93
C ALA A 68 10.00 -0.90 -0.43
N SER A 69 8.85 -1.20 0.15
CA SER A 69 8.65 -1.17 1.59
C SER A 69 8.90 -2.54 2.23
N SER A 70 9.36 -2.54 3.47
CA SER A 70 9.60 -3.74 4.27
C SER A 70 8.33 -4.29 4.93
N ASP A 71 7.31 -3.45 5.12
CA ASP A 71 6.00 -3.76 5.68
C ASP A 71 4.86 -3.73 4.63
N ASP A 72 5.19 -3.78 3.34
CA ASP A 72 4.18 -3.88 2.28
C ASP A 72 3.44 -5.24 2.36
N TYR A 73 2.13 -5.15 2.58
CA TYR A 73 1.24 -6.30 2.68
C TYR A 73 0.97 -6.98 1.33
N LEU A 74 1.24 -6.35 0.19
CA LEU A 74 1.09 -6.95 -1.15
C LEU A 74 2.38 -7.55 -1.67
N CYS A 75 3.52 -6.92 -1.39
CA CYS A 75 4.82 -7.38 -1.85
C CYS A 75 5.90 -7.24 -0.77
N GLY A 76 6.14 -8.34 -0.03
CA GLY A 76 7.17 -8.34 1.00
C GLY A 76 8.58 -8.20 0.42
N MET A 77 9.50 -7.64 1.21
CA MET A 77 10.87 -7.27 0.78
C MET A 77 11.64 -8.40 0.06
N ALA A 78 11.50 -9.66 0.51
CA ALA A 78 12.17 -10.79 -0.16
C ALA A 78 11.66 -11.03 -1.59
N ALA A 79 10.37 -10.78 -1.86
CA ALA A 79 9.83 -10.82 -3.22
C ALA A 79 10.32 -9.62 -4.04
N SER A 80 10.33 -8.43 -3.47
CA SER A 80 10.83 -7.22 -4.13
C SER A 80 12.30 -7.35 -4.54
N ARG A 81 13.16 -7.91 -3.69
CA ARG A 81 14.56 -8.21 -4.03
C ARG A 81 14.69 -9.17 -5.22
N ARG A 82 13.86 -10.22 -5.26
CA ARG A 82 13.84 -11.16 -6.40
C ARG A 82 13.36 -10.49 -7.69
N LEU A 83 12.34 -9.65 -7.61
CA LEU A 83 11.83 -8.91 -8.76
C LEU A 83 12.89 -7.92 -9.28
N ALA A 84 13.51 -7.13 -8.40
CA ALA A 84 14.58 -6.22 -8.77
C ALA A 84 15.75 -6.95 -9.44
N ALA A 85 16.21 -8.06 -8.86
CA ALA A 85 17.27 -8.88 -9.44
C ALA A 85 16.86 -9.48 -10.79
N GLY A 86 15.64 -9.98 -10.91
CA GLY A 86 15.11 -10.53 -12.18
C GLY A 86 15.01 -9.48 -13.27
N TRP A 87 14.56 -8.27 -12.93
CA TRP A 87 14.40 -7.14 -13.84
C TRP A 87 15.70 -6.38 -14.13
N GLY A 88 16.79 -6.66 -13.42
CA GLY A 88 18.00 -5.84 -13.48
C GLY A 88 17.76 -4.42 -12.95
N SER A 89 16.73 -4.21 -12.13
CA SER A 89 16.40 -2.92 -11.54
C SER A 89 17.28 -2.65 -10.33
N GLU A 90 17.61 -1.38 -10.12
CA GLU A 90 18.18 -0.95 -8.85
C GLU A 90 17.11 -0.99 -7.76
N LEU A 91 17.38 -1.65 -6.64
CA LEU A 91 16.45 -1.71 -5.50
C LEU A 91 16.71 -0.56 -4.52
N VAL A 92 15.66 0.19 -4.20
CA VAL A 92 15.65 1.20 -3.13
C VAL A 92 14.74 0.71 -2.01
N GLU A 93 15.33 0.35 -0.87
CA GLU A 93 14.57 -0.07 0.32
C GLU A 93 14.19 1.16 1.16
N LEU A 94 12.89 1.40 1.32
CA LEU A 94 12.35 2.61 1.96
C LEU A 94 12.07 2.45 3.47
N GLY A 95 12.29 1.27 4.05
CA GLY A 95 11.92 0.98 5.43
C GLY A 95 10.44 0.61 5.57
N GLU A 96 9.78 1.00 6.67
CA GLU A 96 8.37 0.70 6.96
C GLU A 96 7.48 1.86 6.52
N VAL A 97 7.00 1.80 5.28
CA VAL A 97 6.21 2.86 4.60
C VAL A 97 4.88 2.36 4.03
N GLY A 98 4.50 1.11 4.33
CA GLY A 98 3.32 0.45 3.78
C GLY A 98 3.38 0.24 2.26
N HIS A 99 2.23 0.22 1.60
CA HIS A 99 2.11 -0.08 0.15
C HIS A 99 2.28 1.15 -0.77
N LEU A 100 2.92 2.24 -0.32
CA LEU A 100 3.19 3.44 -1.13
C LEU A 100 1.98 4.00 -1.89
N ASN A 101 0.77 3.82 -1.36
CA ASN A 101 -0.46 4.36 -1.93
C ASN A 101 -0.88 5.65 -1.17
N PRO A 102 -1.83 6.44 -1.70
CA PRO A 102 -2.32 7.61 -0.99
C PRO A 102 -2.87 7.33 0.41
N ALA A 103 -3.45 6.15 0.63
CA ALA A 103 -3.94 5.72 1.95
C ALA A 103 -2.81 5.50 2.96
N ALA A 104 -1.60 5.15 2.50
CA ALA A 104 -0.38 5.05 3.30
C ALA A 104 0.34 6.41 3.45
N GLY A 105 -0.23 7.50 2.94
CA GLY A 105 0.37 8.84 2.97
C GLY A 105 1.18 9.21 1.73
N TYR A 106 1.20 8.35 0.71
CA TYR A 106 2.01 8.50 -0.51
C TYR A 106 1.13 8.92 -1.70
N GLY A 107 0.47 10.07 -1.58
CA GLY A 107 -0.17 10.76 -2.71
C GLY A 107 0.85 11.66 -3.40
N PRO A 108 1.04 12.90 -2.93
CA PRO A 108 2.27 13.64 -3.19
C PRO A 108 3.45 12.89 -2.53
N TRP A 109 4.44 12.49 -3.32
CA TRP A 109 5.63 11.78 -2.83
C TRP A 109 6.91 12.53 -3.23
N PRO A 110 7.31 13.58 -2.49
CA PRO A 110 8.49 14.38 -2.82
C PRO A 110 9.79 13.56 -2.92
N SER A 111 9.92 12.51 -2.09
CA SER A 111 11.08 11.61 -2.11
C SER A 111 11.18 10.75 -3.38
N ALA A 112 10.16 10.72 -4.24
CA ALA A 112 10.25 10.13 -5.57
C ALA A 112 11.06 11.00 -6.55
N LEU A 113 11.06 12.33 -6.36
CA LEU A 113 11.68 13.26 -7.31
C LEU A 113 13.17 12.99 -7.50
N PRO A 114 13.98 12.76 -6.44
CA PRO A 114 15.37 12.36 -6.62
C PRO A 114 15.54 11.04 -7.37
N LEU A 115 14.62 10.07 -7.23
CA LEU A 115 14.67 8.80 -7.95
C LEU A 115 14.42 8.99 -9.45
N ILE A 116 13.44 9.83 -9.79
CA ILE A 116 13.14 10.20 -11.17
C ILE A 116 14.33 10.94 -11.79
N GLU A 117 14.94 11.86 -11.06
CA GLU A 117 16.10 12.62 -11.55
C GLU A 117 17.28 11.70 -11.85
N ARG A 118 17.50 10.67 -11.03
CA ARG A 118 18.55 9.68 -11.28
C ARG A 118 18.34 8.91 -12.59
N LEU A 119 17.10 8.52 -12.88
CA LEU A 119 16.76 7.92 -14.18
C LEU A 119 16.98 8.91 -15.33
N ARG A 120 16.59 10.18 -15.14
CA ARG A 120 16.74 11.24 -16.15
C ARG A 120 18.20 11.55 -16.47
N CYS A 121 19.07 11.58 -15.46
CA CYS A 121 20.50 11.86 -15.61
C CYS A 121 21.31 10.64 -16.06
N GLY A 122 20.70 9.46 -16.23
CA GLY A 122 21.43 8.24 -16.58
C GLY A 122 22.31 7.70 -15.44
N LEU A 123 21.95 7.99 -14.19
CA LEU A 123 22.66 7.50 -12.99
C LEU A 123 22.28 6.07 -12.60
N VAL A 124 21.37 5.45 -13.34
CA VAL A 124 20.94 4.06 -13.14
C VAL A 124 21.47 3.26 -14.32
N ALA A 125 22.17 2.16 -14.01
CA ALA A 125 22.73 1.29 -15.03
C ALA A 125 21.63 0.53 -15.81
N LYS A 126 22.02 0.01 -16.97
CA LYS A 126 21.25 -0.98 -17.72
C LYS A 126 21.84 -2.36 -17.50
#